data_AF-W9ECB6-F1
#
_entry.id   AF-W9ECB6-F1
#
_cell.length_a   1.000
_cell.length_b   1.000
_cell.length_c   1.000
_cell.angle_alpha   90.00
_cell.angle_beta   90.00
_cell.angle_gamma   90.00
#
_symmetry.space_group_name_H-M   'P 1'
#
loop_
_entity.id
_entity.type
_entity.pdbx_description
1 polymer ?
#
loop_
_entity_poly.entity_id
_entity_poly.type
_entity_poly.pdbx_seq_one_letter_code
_entity_poly.pdbx_strand_id
1 'polypeptide(L)' 'MKVAIVRATIAREKLMADDFIPDSEEIIGYEEVDEEKFYRPLAELLYTRIKEMREEGRVKGNVGGIQANQE' A
#
# COMPACT_ATOMS: atom_id res chain seq x y z
N MET A 1 -13.17 6.42 7.53
CA MET A 1 -12.46 7.04 6.39
C MET A 1 -13.32 6.93 5.13
N LYS A 2 -13.22 7.87 4.18
CA LYS A 2 -13.90 7.76 2.87
C LYS A 2 -12.89 7.41 1.78
N VAL A 3 -13.15 6.33 1.04
CA VAL A 3 -12.29 5.87 -0.07
C VAL A 3 -13.01 6.04 -1.40
N ALA A 4 -12.23 6.29 -2.46
CA ALA A 4 -12.74 6.32 -3.82
C ALA A 4 -12.66 4.90 -4.43
N ILE A 5 -13.70 4.50 -5.15
CA ILE A 5 -13.67 3.30 -5.98
C ILE A 5 -13.27 3.73 -7.38
N VAL A 6 -12.11 3.27 -7.84
CA VAL A 6 -11.55 3.61 -9.15
C VAL A 6 -11.72 2.42 -10.09
N ARG A 7 -12.34 2.64 -11.23
CA ARG A 7 -12.33 1.72 -12.37
C ARG A 7 -11.10 2.03 -13.21
N ALA A 8 -10.17 1.09 -13.27
CA ALA A 8 -9.03 1.14 -14.18
C ALA A 8 -9.26 0.22 -15.38
N THR A 9 -8.94 0.69 -16.58
CA THR A 9 -8.93 -0.11 -17.80
C THR A 9 -7.49 -0.30 -18.25
N ILE A 10 -7.10 -1.55 -18.48
CA ILE A 10 -5.77 -1.90 -19.00
C ILE A 10 -5.98 -2.71 -20.29
N ALA A 11 -5.37 -2.25 -21.37
CA ALA A 11 -5.35 -2.95 -22.65
C ALA A 11 -4.69 -4.32 -22.51
N ARG A 12 -5.20 -5.30 -23.25
CA ARG A 12 -4.69 -6.68 -23.20
C ARG A 12 -3.23 -6.74 -23.61
N GLU A 13 -2.83 -5.94 -24.59
CA GLU A 13 -1.49 -5.88 -25.14
C GLU A 13 -0.46 -5.45 -24.09
N LYS A 14 -0.84 -4.53 -23.19
CA LYS A 14 -0.02 -4.09 -22.06
C LYS A 14 0.17 -5.20 -21.03
N LEU A 15 -0.91 -5.90 -20.68
CA LEU A 15 -0.84 -7.06 -19.78
C LEU A 15 0.07 -8.16 -20.32
N MET A 16 0.08 -8.38 -21.64
CA MET A 16 0.96 -9.37 -22.29
C MET A 16 2.43 -8.93 -22.31
N ALA A 17 2.70 -7.64 -22.11
CA ALA A 17 4.03 -7.03 -22.06
C ALA A 17 4.51 -6.76 -20.62
N ASP A 18 3.82 -7.30 -19.60
CA ASP A 18 4.05 -7.00 -18.18
C ASP A 18 3.99 -5.50 -17.84
N ASP A 19 3.25 -4.71 -18.62
CA ASP A 19 2.92 -3.32 -18.33
C ASP A 19 1.55 -3.24 -17.64
N PHE A 20 1.57 -2.85 -16.36
CA PHE A 20 0.38 -2.75 -15.52
C PHE A 20 -0.11 -1.31 -15.34
N ILE A 21 0.41 -0.34 -16.12
CA ILE A 21 -0.04 1.04 -16.06
C ILE A 21 -1.38 1.18 -16.80
N PRO A 22 -2.45 1.63 -16.12
CA PRO A 22 -3.76 1.80 -16.74
C PRO A 22 -3.77 2.79 -17.90
N ASP A 23 -4.61 2.51 -18.90
CA ASP A 23 -4.88 3.43 -20.01
C ASP A 23 -5.86 4.53 -19.60
N SER A 24 -6.75 4.20 -18.67
CA SER A 24 -7.74 5.14 -18.13
C SER A 24 -8.12 4.76 -16.71
N GLU A 25 -8.38 5.77 -15.89
CA GLU A 25 -8.92 5.63 -14.55
C GLU A 25 -10.14 6.54 -14.38
N GLU A 26 -11.21 6.00 -13.81
CA GLU A 26 -12.45 6.74 -13.53
C GLU A 26 -12.91 6.46 -12.11
N ILE A 27 -13.23 7.52 -11.35
CA ILE A 27 -13.85 7.38 -10.03
C ILE A 27 -15.32 7.04 -10.25
N ILE A 28 -15.73 5.81 -9.90
CA ILE A 28 -17.10 5.32 -10.08
C ILE A 28 -17.94 5.42 -8.80
N GLY A 29 -17.34 5.82 -7.68
CA GLY A 29 -18.05 5.97 -6.42
C GLY A 29 -17.14 6.23 -5.25
N TYR A 30 -17.77 6.36 -4.09
CA TYR A 30 -17.10 6.48 -2.82
C TYR A 30 -17.79 5.62 -1.78
N GLU A 31 -17.00 5.05 -0.89
CA GLU A 31 -17.45 4.21 0.21
C GLU A 31 -16.90 4.75 1.54
N GLU A 32 -17.72 4.68 2.58
CA GLU A 32 -17.24 4.88 3.96
C GLU A 32 -16.76 3.55 4.52
N VAL A 33 -15.50 3.52 4.93
CA VAL A 33 -14.85 2.33 5.47
C VAL A 33 -14.32 2.60 6.88
N ASP A 34 -14.38 1.55 7.71
CA ASP A 34 -13.68 1.48 8.97
C ASP A 34 -12.17 1.38 8.69
N GLU A 35 -11.44 2.41 9.11
CA GLU A 35 -10.02 2.57 8.79
C GLU A 35 -9.16 1.48 9.42
N GLU A 36 -9.48 1.08 10.66
CA GLU A 36 -8.73 0.05 11.36
C GLU A 36 -8.91 -1.30 10.67
N LYS A 37 -10.14 -1.66 10.31
CA LYS A 37 -10.40 -2.89 9.55
C LYS A 37 -9.73 -2.89 8.18
N PHE A 38 -9.71 -1.74 7.51
CA PHE A 38 -9.12 -1.60 6.19
C PHE A 38 -7.59 -1.78 6.20
N TYR A 39 -6.89 -1.13 7.14
CA TYR A 39 -5.42 -1.13 7.17
C TYR A 39 -4.80 -2.28 7.97
N ARG A 40 -5.53 -2.89 8.92
CA ARG A 40 -4.99 -3.94 9.80
C ARG A 40 -4.32 -5.09 9.03
N PRO A 41 -4.91 -5.68 7.97
CA PRO A 41 -4.26 -6.78 7.25
C PRO A 41 -2.92 -6.39 6.61
N LEU A 42 -2.82 -5.16 6.07
CA LEU A 42 -1.59 -4.63 5.49
C LEU A 42 -0.54 -4.38 6.57
N ALA A 43 -0.95 -3.81 7.69
CA ALA A 43 -0.06 -3.56 8.83
C ALA A 43 0.51 -4.87 9.39
N GLU A 44 -0.31 -5.92 9.53
CA GLU A 44 0.13 -7.24 10.00
C GLU A 44 1.12 -7.91 9.03
N LEU A 45 0.84 -7.84 7.72
CA LEU A 45 1.74 -8.36 6.68
C LEU A 45 3.09 -7.64 6.71
N LEU A 46 3.07 -6.30 6.70
CA LEU A 46 4.28 -5.48 6.74
C LEU A 46 5.07 -5.70 8.04
N TYR A 47 4.38 -5.75 9.18
CA TYR A 47 5.02 -6.00 10.46
C TYR A 47 5.73 -7.36 10.49
N THR A 48 5.07 -8.41 9.99
CA THR A 48 5.67 -9.75 9.87
C THR A 48 6.91 -9.71 9.01
N ARG A 49 6.84 -9.07 7.83
CA ARG A 49 7.97 -8.95 6.92
C ARG A 49 9.15 -8.17 7.53
N ILE A 50 8.85 -7.08 8.24
CA ILE A 50 9.86 -6.27 8.93
C ILE A 50 10.52 -7.08 10.05
N LYS A 51 9.74 -7.87 10.79
CA LYS A 51 10.23 -8.75 11.85
C LYS A 51 11.18 -9.81 11.28
N GLU A 52 10.80 -10.50 10.21
CA GLU A 52 11.66 -11.47 9.51
C GLU A 52 12.97 -10.82 9.05
N MET A 53 12.90 -9.65 8.39
CA MET A 53 14.11 -8.96 7.93
C MET A 53 15.03 -8.51 9.07
N ARG A 54 14.46 -8.19 10.25
CA ARG A 54 15.23 -7.89 11.46
C ARG A 54 15.90 -9.15 12.01
N GLU A 55 15.20 -10.27 12.04
CA GLU A 55 15.73 -11.58 12.47
C GLU A 55 16.83 -12.08 11.52
N GLU A 56 16.68 -11.87 10.21
CA GLU A 56 17.70 -12.13 9.18
C GLU A 56 18.88 -11.14 9.21
N GLY A 57 18.87 -10.15 10.12
CA GLY A 57 19.93 -9.14 10.26
C GLY A 57 20.02 -8.14 9.11
N ARG A 58 19.02 -8.09 8.23
CA ARG A 58 18.96 -7.20 7.05
C ARG A 58 18.54 -5.77 7.40
N VAL A 59 17.97 -5.57 8.59
CA VAL A 59 17.58 -4.25 9.13
C VAL A 59 18.25 -4.05 10.49
N LYS A 60 19.21 -3.12 10.58
CA LYS A 60 19.73 -2.59 11.85
C LYS A 60 18.84 -1.42 12.27
N GLY A 61 18.32 -1.48 13.50
CA GLY A 61 17.11 -0.77 13.94
C GLY A 61 17.01 0.73 13.64
N ASN A 62 15.85 1.15 13.15
CA ASN A 62 14.96 2.15 13.77
C ASN A 62 13.67 2.24 12.96
N VAL A 63 12.72 1.34 13.22
CA VAL A 63 11.34 1.45 12.70
C VAL A 63 10.56 2.30 13.70
N GLY A 64 10.81 3.61 13.72
CA GLY A 64 10.17 4.51 14.70
C GLY A 64 10.83 5.87 14.94
N GLY A 65 11.73 6.33 14.05
CA GLY A 65 12.29 7.69 14.14
C GLY A 65 11.59 8.62 13.15
N ILE A 66 10.39 9.09 13.47
CA ILE A 66 9.97 10.40 12.95
C ILE A 66 10.93 11.37 13.63
N GLN A 67 11.95 11.84 12.90
CA GLN A 67 12.70 13.02 13.31
C GLN A 67 11.70 14.18 13.29
N ALA A 68 11.05 14.41 14.42
CA ALA A 68 10.52 15.71 14.74
C ALA A 68 11.73 16.63 14.79
N ASN A 69 11.92 17.43 13.72
CA ASN A 69 12.80 18.59 13.78
C ASN A 69 12.38 19.41 15.00
N GLN A 70 13.24 19.46 16.00
CA GLN A 70 13.20 20.50 17.02
C GLN A 70 14.03 21.68 16.50
N GLU A 71 13.36 22.84 16.53
CA GLU A 71 13.81 24.23 16.30
C GLU A 71 14.02 24.69 14.86
#